data_AF-A0A958IXH6-F1
#
_entry.id   AF-A0A958IXH6-F1
#
_cell.length_a   1.000
_cell.length_b   1.000
_cell.length_c   1.000
_cell.angle_alpha   90.00
_cell.angle_beta   90.00
_cell.angle_gamma   90.00
#
_symmetry.space_group_name_H-M   'P 1'
#
loop_
_entity.id
_entity.type
_entity.pdbx_description
1 polymer ?
#
loop_
_entity_poly.entity_id
_entity_poly.type
_entity_poly.pdbx_seq_one_letter_code
_entity_poly.pdbx_strand_id
1 'polypeptide(L)'
;LAARMGDPGFVKQFRQARRPGAYARVLNPGKLQAGDVVEYIPTPEAHPTILDLFELWYARERNADLIHQALKAPIAARTRANLETWLDN
;
A
#
# COMPACT_ATOMS: atom_id res chain seq x y z
N LEU A 1 5.79 -4.71 -14.66
CA LEU A 1 4.36 -4.71 -15.06
C LEU A 1 4.21 -4.60 -16.58
N ALA A 2 4.71 -3.53 -17.21
CA ALA A 2 4.69 -3.37 -18.68
C ALA A 2 5.20 -4.60 -19.45
N ALA A 3 6.40 -5.10 -19.12
CA ALA A 3 6.97 -6.30 -19.76
C ALA A 3 6.10 -7.56 -19.58
N ARG A 4 5.44 -7.72 -18.43
CA ARG A 4 4.57 -8.87 -18.14
C ARG A 4 3.26 -8.82 -18.95
N MET A 5 2.80 -7.60 -19.26
CA MET A 5 1.57 -7.33 -19.98
C MET A 5 1.80 -7.11 -21.48
N GLY A 6 3.05 -7.02 -21.94
CA GLY A 6 3.38 -6.72 -23.34
C GLY A 6 3.02 -5.29 -23.79
N ASP A 7 2.73 -4.39 -22.85
CA ASP A 7 2.27 -3.02 -23.13
C ASP A 7 3.11 -2.00 -22.33
N PRO A 8 3.93 -1.16 -22.99
CA PRO A 8 4.69 -0.09 -22.34
C PRO A 8 3.81 0.92 -21.58
N GLY A 9 2.59 1.17 -22.06
CA GLY A 9 1.62 2.08 -21.45
C GLY A 9 0.91 1.52 -20.23
N PHE A 10 1.07 0.22 -19.93
CA PHE A 10 0.29 -0.45 -18.90
C PHE A 10 0.48 0.14 -17.50
N VAL A 11 1.67 0.65 -17.17
CA VAL A 11 1.92 1.26 -15.85
C VAL A 11 1.03 2.49 -15.64
N LYS A 12 0.81 3.29 -16.69
CA LYS A 12 -0.08 4.45 -16.64
C LYS A 12 -1.54 4.00 -16.51
N GLN A 13 -1.95 2.99 -17.27
CA GLN A 13 -3.31 2.42 -17.17
C GLN A 13 -3.57 1.83 -15.78
N PHE A 14 -2.62 1.08 -15.22
CA PHE A 14 -2.69 0.55 -13.85
C PHE A 14 -2.86 1.67 -12.83
N ARG A 15 -2.08 2.75 -12.97
CA ARG A 15 -2.21 3.92 -12.10
C ARG A 15 -3.60 4.54 -12.20
N GLN A 16 -4.10 4.73 -13.42
CA GLN A 16 -5.44 5.30 -13.66
C GLN A 16 -6.57 4.39 -13.15
N ALA A 17 -6.38 3.08 -13.19
CA ALA A 17 -7.38 2.11 -12.74
C ALA A 17 -7.56 2.07 -11.22
N ARG A 18 -6.59 2.57 -10.44
CA ARG A 18 -6.67 2.66 -8.96
C ARG A 18 -7.06 1.34 -8.29
N ARG A 19 -6.55 0.22 -8.83
CA ARG A 19 -6.76 -1.14 -8.33
C ARG A 19 -5.45 -1.78 -7.84
N PRO A 20 -4.78 -1.18 -6.83
CA PRO A 20 -3.58 -1.78 -6.27
C PRO A 20 -3.91 -3.04 -5.46
N GLY A 21 -2.96 -3.97 -5.42
CA GLY A 21 -2.93 -5.03 -4.42
C GLY A 21 -2.19 -4.58 -3.16
N ALA A 22 -2.09 -5.48 -2.18
CA ALA A 22 -1.28 -5.31 -0.99
C ALA A 22 -0.25 -6.44 -0.84
N TYR A 23 0.77 -6.17 -0.04
CA TYR A 23 1.69 -7.16 0.48
C TYR A 23 1.43 -7.35 1.97
N ALA A 24 1.41 -8.59 2.43
CA ALA A 24 1.32 -8.93 3.84
C ALA A 24 2.67 -9.44 4.35
N ARG A 25 3.01 -9.07 5.60
CA ARG A 25 4.14 -9.69 6.31
C ARG A 25 3.67 -11.00 6.93
N VAL A 26 4.47 -12.04 6.80
CA VAL A 26 4.26 -13.29 7.53
C VAL A 26 4.55 -13.05 9.01
N LEU A 27 3.52 -13.16 9.85
CA LEU A 27 3.66 -13.08 11.31
C LEU A 27 4.04 -14.44 11.91
N ASN A 28 3.38 -15.49 11.43
CA ASN A 28 3.60 -16.87 11.86
C ASN A 28 3.83 -17.74 10.60
N PRO A 29 5.00 -18.37 10.44
CA PRO A 29 5.24 -19.31 9.34
C PRO A 29 4.34 -20.54 9.44
N GLY A 30 3.94 -21.09 8.30
CA GLY A 30 3.08 -22.28 8.24
C GLY A 30 2.92 -22.80 6.82
N LYS A 31 2.11 -23.85 6.67
CA LYS A 31 1.71 -24.40 5.36
C LYS A 31 0.33 -23.88 4.99
N LEU A 32 0.14 -23.56 3.72
CA LEU A 32 -1.13 -23.12 3.14
C LEU A 32 -1.35 -23.89 1.83
N GLN A 33 -2.60 -24.01 1.42
CA GLN A 33 -3.00 -24.59 0.14
C GLN A 33 -4.14 -23.79 -0.51
N ALA A 34 -4.36 -24.02 -1.79
CA ALA A 34 -5.48 -23.40 -2.49
C ALA A 34 -6.81 -23.90 -1.90
N GLY A 35 -7.73 -22.97 -1.63
CA GLY A 35 -9.03 -23.27 -1.02
C GLY A 35 -9.10 -23.06 0.49
N ASP A 36 -7.96 -22.80 1.16
CA ASP A 36 -7.98 -22.41 2.58
C ASP A 36 -8.79 -21.12 2.80
N VAL A 37 -9.54 -21.08 3.89
CA VAL A 37 -10.37 -19.92 4.25
C VAL A 37 -9.49 -18.76 4.68
N VAL A 38 -9.80 -17.57 4.15
CA VAL A 38 -9.21 -16.31 4.59
C VAL A 38 -10.20 -15.60 5.50
N GLU A 39 -9.78 -15.32 6.73
CA GLU A 39 -10.52 -14.49 7.66
C GLU A 39 -9.93 -13.07 7.68
N TYR A 40 -10.79 -12.06 7.60
CA TYR A 40 -10.41 -10.68 7.79
C TYR A 40 -10.67 -10.26 9.22
N ILE A 41 -9.60 -9.96 9.95
CA ILE A 41 -9.66 -9.42 11.31
C ILE A 41 -9.42 -7.90 11.23
N PRO A 42 -10.44 -7.06 11.42
CA PRO A 42 -10.28 -5.62 11.37
C PRO A 42 -9.54 -5.11 12.59
N THR A 43 -8.80 -4.03 12.40
CA THR A 43 -8.21 -3.23 13.48
C THR A 43 -9.26 -2.20 13.95
N PRO A 44 -9.41 -1.90 15.24
CA PRO A 44 -10.32 -0.86 15.71
C PRO A 44 -9.85 0.57 15.38
N GLU A 45 -8.59 0.74 14.99
CA GLU A 45 -7.95 2.00 14.67
C GLU A 45 -8.33 2.49 13.27
N ALA A 46 -8.52 3.80 13.14
CA ALA A 46 -8.68 4.45 11.85
C ALA A 46 -7.32 4.58 11.14
N HIS A 47 -6.92 3.55 10.41
CA HIS A 47 -5.73 3.58 9.55
C HIS A 47 -6.10 3.94 8.11
N PRO A 48 -5.20 4.63 7.37
CA PRO A 48 -5.38 4.85 5.95
C PRO A 48 -5.53 3.53 5.18
N THR A 49 -6.39 3.53 4.18
CA THR A 49 -6.57 2.38 3.30
C THR A 49 -5.38 2.21 2.36
N ILE A 50 -5.30 1.04 1.71
CA ILE A 50 -4.31 0.80 0.64
C ILE A 50 -4.47 1.83 -0.48
N LEU A 51 -5.71 2.22 -0.80
CA LEU A 51 -5.97 3.21 -1.83
C LEU A 51 -5.51 4.61 -1.38
N ASP A 52 -5.69 4.99 -0.12
CA ASP A 52 -5.20 6.27 0.39
C ASP A 52 -3.68 6.38 0.28
N LEU A 53 -2.96 5.32 0.66
CA LEU A 53 -1.50 5.28 0.53
C LEU A 53 -1.06 5.28 -0.94
N PHE A 54 -1.81 4.59 -1.81
CA PHE A 54 -1.54 4.58 -3.24
C PHE A 54 -1.70 5.97 -3.87
N GLU A 55 -2.79 6.67 -3.57
CA GLU A 55 -3.02 8.03 -4.06
C GLU A 55 -1.99 9.00 -3.51
N LEU A 56 -1.67 8.92 -2.21
CA LEU A 56 -0.63 9.73 -1.58
C LEU A 56 0.72 9.58 -2.29
N TRP A 57 1.06 8.37 -2.74
CA TRP A 57 2.31 8.09 -3.46
C TRP A 57 2.40 8.81 -4.80
N TYR A 58 1.25 9.03 -5.45
CA TYR A 58 1.15 9.62 -6.78
C TYR A 58 0.63 11.07 -6.77
N ALA A 59 0.34 11.61 -5.59
CA ALA A 59 -0.17 12.95 -5.40
C ALA A 59 0.91 13.98 -5.77
N ARG A 60 0.47 15.08 -6.40
CA ARG A 60 1.33 16.22 -6.71
C ARG A 60 1.68 16.99 -5.44
N GLU A 61 0.70 17.17 -4.56
CA GLU A 61 0.84 17.78 -3.25
C GLU A 61 0.48 16.74 -2.20
N ARG A 62 1.32 16.59 -1.19
CA ARG A 62 1.17 15.54 -0.18
C ARG A 62 0.43 16.09 1.02
N ASN A 63 -0.60 15.36 1.47
CA ASN A 63 -1.35 15.71 2.66
C ASN A 63 -0.57 15.26 3.91
N ALA A 64 -0.06 16.23 4.68
CA ALA A 64 0.72 15.99 5.90
C ALA A 64 -0.07 15.21 6.97
N ASP A 65 -1.37 15.52 7.16
CA ASP A 65 -2.22 14.81 8.12
C ASP A 65 -2.34 13.33 7.75
N LEU A 66 -2.52 13.03 6.46
CA LEU A 66 -2.57 11.65 5.97
C LEU A 66 -1.22 10.94 6.16
N ILE A 67 -0.10 11.63 5.97
CA ILE A 67 1.23 11.08 6.25
C ILE A 67 1.36 10.75 7.75
N HIS A 68 0.99 11.67 8.64
CA HIS A 68 1.02 11.42 10.08
C HIS A 68 0.11 10.25 10.50
N GLN A 69 -1.07 10.12 9.90
CA GLN A 69 -1.96 8.97 10.13
C GLN A 69 -1.32 7.66 9.63
N ALA A 70 -0.71 7.68 8.44
CA ALA A 70 -0.04 6.51 7.87
C ALA A 70 1.15 6.06 8.73
N LEU A 71 1.90 6.98 9.33
CA LEU A 71 3.03 6.67 10.22
C LEU A 71 2.59 6.00 11.54
N LYS A 72 1.33 6.15 11.96
CA LYS A 72 0.75 5.43 13.11
C LYS A 72 0.33 4.00 12.76
N ALA A 73 0.16 3.67 11.48
CA ALA A 73 -0.21 2.34 11.02
C ALA A 73 1.01 1.40 10.95
N PRO A 74 0.81 0.06 10.97
CA PRO A 74 1.89 -0.94 10.85
C PRO A 74 2.38 -1.09 9.40
N ILE A 75 2.77 0.01 8.76
CA ILE A 75 3.27 0.04 7.38
C ILE A 75 4.68 -0.56 7.26
N ALA A 76 5.03 -1.00 6.04
CA ALA A 76 6.36 -1.53 5.74
C ALA A 76 7.46 -0.49 6.02
N ALA A 77 8.61 -0.96 6.53
CA ALA A 77 9.75 -0.10 6.90
C ALA A 77 10.20 0.84 5.76
N ARG A 78 10.23 0.34 4.51
CA ARG A 78 10.55 1.17 3.34
C ARG A 78 9.52 2.28 3.12
N THR A 79 8.23 1.98 3.27
CA THR A 79 7.19 3.00 3.15
C THR A 79 7.34 4.05 4.23
N ARG A 80 7.53 3.62 5.49
CA ARG A 80 7.77 4.51 6.64
C ARG A 80 8.92 5.49 6.38
N ALA A 81 10.09 4.98 5.99
CA ALA A 81 11.26 5.82 5.73
C ALA A 81 11.00 6.89 4.64
N ASN A 82 10.29 6.54 3.56
CA ASN A 82 9.92 7.51 2.53
C ASN A 82 8.96 8.58 3.07
N LEU A 83 7.96 8.17 3.85
CA LEU A 83 6.97 9.08 4.43
C LEU A 83 7.62 10.07 5.42
N GLU A 84 8.55 9.61 6.25
CA GLU A 84 9.31 10.45 7.17
C GLU A 84 10.13 11.50 6.40
N THR A 85 10.84 11.08 5.35
CA THR A 85 11.56 12.02 4.47
C THR A 85 10.64 13.05 3.81
N TRP A 86 9.36 12.72 3.55
CA TRP A 86 8.41 13.69 2.96
C TRP A 86 7.90 14.74 3.94
N LEU A 87 8.07 14.55 5.25
CA LEU A 87 7.73 15.56 6.26
C LEU A 87 8.91 16.51 6.55
N ASP A 88 10.13 16.04 6.35
CA ASP A 88 11.35 16.82 6.59
C ASP A 88 11.69 17.81 5.45
N ASN A 89 10.94 17.78 4.33
CA ASN A 89 11.09 18.65 3.16
C ASN A 89 9.84 19.50 2.94
#